data_AF-A0A5B8T083-F1
#
_entry.id   AF-A0A5B8T083-F1
#
_cell.length_a   1.000
_cell.length_b   1.000
_cell.length_c   1.000
_cell.angle_alpha   90.00
_cell.angle_beta   90.00
_cell.angle_gamma   90.00
#
_symmetry.space_group_name_H-M   'P 1'
#
loop_
_entity.id
_entity.type
_entity.pdbx_description
1 polymer ?
#
loop_
_entity_poly.entity_id
_entity_poly.type
_entity_poly.pdbx_seq_one_letter_code
_entity_poly.pdbx_strand_id
1 'polypeptide(L)'
;MERERINENTIRVMINNSDLEDRGISVMELLGNHDKIESFFYNILSEVDTEHDFDDDDQVSFQILPNRNGLELFISRLDSENQVGDILNNIMDFANKKNSEIDDISDERRTELRQSDDGSVNHTVNPPKSRLVKQDSSSIAKTITIKLFDFESGIAIAKNFDANNFLSDLYRYNSIFFLQLTQSNSDLSWEELKDRLAIVFEYGNLSDVNNDVLKEHGEPIMLKNALDRLNRLF
;
A
#
# COMPACT_ATOMS: atom_id res chain seq x y z
N MET A 1 -22.41 -12.06 12.88
CA MET A 1 -21.65 -10.84 12.57
C MET A 1 -21.21 -10.18 13.88
N GLU A 2 -19.96 -9.73 13.97
CA GLU A 2 -19.41 -9.10 15.18
C GLU A 2 -18.79 -7.73 14.84
N ARG A 3 -18.97 -6.74 15.73
CA ARG A 3 -18.39 -5.40 15.58
C ARG A 3 -17.43 -5.09 16.73
N GLU A 4 -16.35 -4.41 16.42
CA GLU A 4 -15.33 -3.94 17.36
C GLU A 4 -14.97 -2.50 17.02
N ARG A 5 -15.13 -1.57 17.97
CA ARG A 5 -14.66 -0.19 17.81
C ARG A 5 -13.17 -0.17 18.09
N ILE A 6 -12.37 0.18 17.08
CA ILE A 6 -10.91 0.25 17.22
C ILE A 6 -10.52 1.63 17.76
N ASN A 7 -11.15 2.70 17.26
CA ASN A 7 -10.98 4.07 17.74
C ASN A 7 -12.21 4.94 17.38
N GLU A 8 -12.15 6.25 17.59
CA GLU A 8 -13.24 7.19 17.27
C GLU A 8 -13.51 7.29 15.76
N ASN A 9 -12.51 7.02 14.92
CA ASN A 9 -12.54 7.18 13.48
C ASN A 9 -12.58 5.84 12.71
N THR A 10 -12.51 4.69 13.39
CA THR A 10 -12.32 3.37 12.77
C THR A 10 -13.14 2.30 13.48
N ILE A 11 -13.99 1.64 12.70
CA ILE A 11 -14.78 0.48 13.11
C ILE A 11 -14.26 -0.76 12.39
N ARG A 12 -14.06 -1.84 13.14
CA ARG A 12 -13.77 -3.17 12.61
C ARG A 12 -15.04 -4.01 12.68
N VAL A 13 -15.35 -4.69 11.57
CA VAL A 13 -16.50 -5.59 11.45
C VAL A 13 -16.01 -6.94 10.97
N MET A 14 -16.31 -7.98 11.75
CA MET A 14 -16.02 -9.37 11.40
C MET A 14 -17.28 -10.05 10.89
N ILE A 15 -17.21 -10.55 9.67
CA ILE A 15 -18.31 -11.21 8.97
C ILE A 15 -17.92 -12.66 8.76
N ASN A 16 -18.66 -13.58 9.36
CA ASN A 16 -18.39 -15.01 9.18
C ASN A 16 -18.94 -15.49 7.84
N ASN A 17 -18.44 -16.62 7.35
CA ASN A 17 -18.93 -17.21 6.10
C ASN A 17 -20.44 -17.54 6.15
N SER A 18 -20.98 -17.91 7.31
CA SER A 18 -22.43 -18.11 7.49
C SER A 18 -23.23 -16.81 7.32
N ASP A 19 -22.72 -15.68 7.83
CA ASP A 19 -23.37 -14.37 7.71
C ASP A 19 -23.38 -13.86 6.24
N LEU A 20 -22.40 -14.30 5.45
CA LEU A 20 -22.30 -14.00 4.02
C LEU A 20 -23.27 -14.89 3.20
N GLU A 21 -23.33 -16.17 3.54
CA GLU A 21 -24.24 -17.14 2.91
C GLU A 21 -25.72 -16.81 3.17
N ASP A 22 -26.07 -16.38 4.39
CA ASP A 22 -27.43 -15.93 4.73
C ASP A 22 -27.88 -14.72 3.91
N ARG A 23 -26.92 -13.89 3.48
CA ARG A 23 -27.16 -12.73 2.61
C ARG A 23 -27.04 -13.06 1.12
N GLY A 24 -26.78 -14.33 0.78
CA GLY A 24 -26.72 -14.83 -0.59
C GLY A 24 -25.51 -14.31 -1.38
N ILE A 25 -24.44 -13.89 -0.68
CA ILE A 25 -23.27 -13.26 -1.30
C ILE A 25 -22.03 -14.09 -0.95
N SER A 26 -21.23 -14.46 -1.94
CA SER A 26 -19.94 -15.13 -1.69
C SER A 26 -18.81 -14.10 -1.53
N VAL A 27 -17.78 -14.44 -0.73
CA VAL A 27 -16.55 -13.63 -0.61
C VAL A 27 -15.96 -13.31 -1.99
N MET A 28 -16.04 -14.26 -2.92
CA MET A 28 -15.52 -14.10 -4.28
C MET A 28 -16.35 -13.15 -5.15
N GLU A 29 -17.67 -13.07 -4.91
CA GLU A 29 -18.58 -12.17 -5.61
C GLU A 29 -18.49 -10.73 -5.08
N LEU A 30 -18.28 -10.58 -3.77
CA LEU A 30 -17.91 -9.31 -3.14
C LEU A 30 -16.65 -8.73 -3.78
N LEU A 31 -15.59 -9.54 -3.90
CA LEU A 31 -14.32 -9.11 -4.49
C LEU A 31 -14.39 -8.84 -6.01
N GLY A 32 -15.45 -9.30 -6.68
CA GLY A 32 -15.60 -9.22 -8.15
C GLY A 32 -16.58 -8.18 -8.67
N ASN A 33 -17.49 -7.68 -7.84
CA ASN A 33 -18.59 -6.81 -8.28
C ASN A 33 -18.70 -5.54 -7.41
N HIS A 34 -18.17 -4.43 -7.94
CA HIS A 34 -18.07 -3.13 -7.30
C HIS A 34 -19.44 -2.57 -6.81
N ASP A 35 -20.48 -2.67 -7.62
CA ASP A 35 -21.78 -2.06 -7.29
C ASP A 35 -22.49 -2.82 -6.16
N LYS A 36 -22.32 -4.15 -6.13
CA LYS A 36 -22.86 -4.99 -5.05
C LYS A 36 -22.10 -4.82 -3.74
N ILE A 37 -20.78 -4.69 -3.81
CA ILE A 37 -19.93 -4.53 -2.63
C ILE A 37 -20.13 -3.18 -1.95
N GLU A 38 -20.32 -2.11 -2.73
CA GLU A 38 -20.60 -0.78 -2.22
C GLU A 38 -21.94 -0.74 -1.46
N SER A 39 -23.01 -1.26 -2.08
CA SER A 39 -24.32 -1.36 -1.45
C SER A 39 -24.28 -2.21 -0.18
N PHE A 40 -23.51 -3.30 -0.18
CA PHE A 40 -23.32 -4.17 0.98
C PHE A 40 -22.62 -3.43 2.12
N PHE A 41 -21.59 -2.63 1.84
CA PHE A 41 -20.87 -1.90 2.86
C PHE A 41 -21.63 -0.73 3.46
N TYR A 42 -22.41 0.02 2.68
CA TYR A 42 -23.30 1.03 3.24
C TYR A 42 -24.42 0.40 4.09
N ASN A 43 -24.91 -0.77 3.71
CA ASN A 43 -25.85 -1.54 4.56
C ASN A 43 -25.18 -2.00 5.86
N ILE A 44 -23.93 -2.43 5.82
CA ILE A 44 -23.19 -2.78 7.04
C ILE A 44 -22.94 -1.54 7.89
N LEU A 45 -22.53 -0.43 7.29
CA LEU A 45 -22.27 0.82 7.97
C LEU A 45 -23.53 1.30 8.70
N SER A 46 -24.67 1.35 8.02
CA SER A 46 -25.96 1.69 8.65
C SER A 46 -26.42 0.70 9.72
N GLU A 47 -26.08 -0.59 9.61
CA GLU A 47 -26.40 -1.61 10.62
C GLU A 47 -25.50 -1.51 11.87
N VAL A 48 -24.22 -1.17 11.67
CA VAL A 48 -23.21 -1.11 12.74
C VAL A 48 -23.02 0.28 13.33
N ASP A 49 -23.43 1.34 12.64
CA ASP A 49 -23.36 2.73 13.11
C ASP A 49 -24.59 3.12 13.94
N THR A 50 -24.70 2.52 15.11
CA THR A 50 -25.80 2.79 16.03
C THR A 50 -25.70 4.15 16.72
N GLU A 51 -24.51 4.73 16.78
CA GLU A 51 -24.23 5.99 17.48
C GLU A 51 -24.28 7.22 16.56
N HIS A 52 -24.54 7.04 15.25
CA HIS A 52 -24.36 8.08 14.22
C HIS A 52 -22.97 8.71 14.36
N ASP A 53 -21.96 7.85 14.51
CA ASP A 53 -20.58 8.31 14.44
C ASP A 53 -20.33 8.84 13.02
N PHE A 54 -20.88 8.22 11.97
CA PHE A 54 -20.68 8.62 10.57
C PHE A 54 -21.91 9.34 10.02
N ASP A 55 -21.72 10.56 9.52
CA ASP A 55 -22.78 11.26 8.78
C ASP A 55 -22.87 10.71 7.34
N ASP A 56 -24.06 10.76 6.72
CA ASP A 56 -24.27 10.31 5.32
C ASP A 56 -23.37 11.05 4.29
N ASP A 57 -22.82 12.21 4.67
CA ASP A 57 -21.93 13.06 3.85
C ASP A 57 -20.43 12.82 4.14
N ASP A 58 -20.10 11.98 5.13
CA ASP A 58 -18.71 11.68 5.50
C ASP A 58 -18.06 10.76 4.45
N GLN A 59 -16.90 11.18 3.94
CA GLN A 59 -16.10 10.33 3.07
C GLN A 59 -15.49 9.19 3.90
N VAL A 60 -15.90 7.96 3.62
CA VAL A 60 -15.44 6.75 4.33
C VAL A 60 -14.54 5.89 3.45
N SER A 61 -13.53 5.29 4.08
CA SER A 61 -12.64 4.31 3.44
C SER A 61 -12.96 2.91 3.93
N PHE A 62 -13.02 1.96 2.99
CA PHE A 62 -13.28 0.55 3.26
C PHE A 62 -12.05 -0.28 2.95
N GLN A 63 -11.57 -1.04 3.94
CA GLN A 63 -10.49 -2.00 3.75
C GLN A 63 -10.98 -3.41 4.10
N ILE A 64 -10.71 -4.35 3.20
CA ILE A 64 -11.22 -5.73 3.27
C ILE A 64 -10.06 -6.69 3.43
N LEU A 65 -10.14 -7.56 4.43
CA LEU A 65 -9.20 -8.65 4.64
C LEU A 65 -9.93 -9.99 4.62
N PRO A 66 -9.62 -10.89 3.67
CA PRO A 66 -10.14 -12.24 3.70
C PRO A 66 -9.50 -13.01 4.87
N ASN A 67 -10.33 -13.71 5.66
CA ASN A 67 -9.88 -14.60 6.72
C ASN A 67 -10.37 -16.04 6.41
N ARG A 68 -9.75 -17.07 7.01
CA ARG A 68 -10.11 -18.49 6.79
C ARG A 68 -11.58 -18.80 7.09
N ASN A 69 -12.22 -17.97 7.92
CA ASN A 69 -13.59 -18.17 8.40
C ASN A 69 -14.58 -17.10 7.89
N GLY A 70 -14.17 -16.20 6.99
CA GLY A 70 -15.04 -15.14 6.50
C GLY A 70 -14.27 -13.92 5.99
N LEU A 71 -14.71 -12.74 6.39
CA LEU A 71 -14.22 -11.45 5.91
C LEU A 71 -14.15 -10.45 7.06
N GLU A 72 -13.03 -9.75 7.16
CA GLU A 72 -12.86 -8.62 8.08
C GLU A 72 -12.90 -7.32 7.29
N LEU A 73 -13.71 -6.38 7.76
CA LEU A 73 -13.91 -5.07 7.16
C LEU A 73 -13.46 -4.00 8.15
N PHE A 74 -12.64 -3.06 7.70
CA PHE A 74 -12.29 -1.85 8.42
C PHE A 74 -12.94 -0.67 7.72
N ILE A 75 -13.71 0.10 8.48
CA ILE A 75 -14.40 1.30 8.02
C ILE A 75 -13.75 2.46 8.74
N SER A 76 -13.14 3.37 7.99
CA SER A 76 -12.42 4.52 8.55
C SER A 76 -12.99 5.82 8.00
N ARG A 77 -13.23 6.82 8.86
CA ARG A 77 -13.60 8.17 8.41
C ARG A 77 -12.37 8.83 7.80
N LEU A 78 -12.53 9.41 6.62
CA LEU A 78 -11.46 10.14 5.95
C LEU A 78 -11.47 11.59 6.45
N ASP A 79 -10.86 11.81 7.61
CA ASP A 79 -10.57 13.17 8.05
C ASP A 79 -9.51 13.76 7.12
N SER A 80 -9.76 14.97 6.62
CA SER A 80 -9.01 15.58 5.52
C SER A 80 -7.50 15.75 5.81
N GLU A 81 -7.06 15.56 7.06
CA GLU A 81 -5.68 15.76 7.52
C GLU A 81 -4.82 14.47 7.58
N ASN A 82 -5.41 13.26 7.71
CA ASN A 82 -4.66 12.01 8.00
C ASN A 82 -4.87 10.87 6.98
N GLN A 83 -5.11 11.23 5.72
CA GLN A 83 -5.60 10.33 4.67
C GLN A 83 -4.70 9.14 4.28
N VAL A 84 -3.40 9.18 4.61
CA VAL A 84 -2.42 8.17 4.16
C VAL A 84 -1.69 7.51 5.32
N GLY A 85 -1.47 8.26 6.41
CA GLY A 85 -0.77 7.78 7.61
C GLY A 85 -1.51 6.64 8.29
N ASP A 86 -2.83 6.77 8.50
CA ASP A 86 -3.60 5.75 9.23
C ASP A 86 -3.75 4.44 8.43
N ILE A 87 -3.90 4.57 7.10
CA ILE A 87 -3.96 3.41 6.19
C ILE A 87 -2.61 2.68 6.16
N LEU A 88 -1.49 3.40 6.11
CA LEU A 88 -0.15 2.82 6.10
C LEU A 88 0.27 2.27 7.47
N ASN A 89 -0.08 2.94 8.56
CA ASN A 89 0.22 2.49 9.93
C ASN A 89 -0.52 1.19 10.24
N ASN A 90 -1.79 1.09 9.84
CA ASN A 90 -2.53 -0.16 9.94
C ASN A 90 -1.81 -1.27 9.15
N ILE A 91 -1.44 -1.02 7.88
CA ILE A 91 -0.69 -1.99 7.05
C ILE A 91 0.66 -2.40 7.69
N MET A 92 1.38 -1.48 8.33
CA MET A 92 2.66 -1.76 8.99
C MET A 92 2.49 -2.53 10.30
N ASP A 93 1.49 -2.22 11.12
CA ASP A 93 1.19 -2.97 12.34
C ASP A 93 0.78 -4.42 12.03
N PHE A 94 0.12 -4.66 10.89
CA PHE A 94 -0.17 -6.01 10.40
C PHE A 94 1.08 -6.77 9.92
N ALA A 95 2.05 -6.09 9.28
CA ALA A 95 3.32 -6.71 8.89
C ALA A 95 4.14 -7.13 10.12
N ASN A 96 4.08 -6.33 11.18
CA ASN A 96 4.76 -6.63 12.44
C ASN A 96 4.07 -7.76 13.23
N LYS A 97 2.73 -7.84 13.23
CA LYS A 97 1.98 -8.89 13.95
C LYS A 97 2.08 -10.28 13.30
N LYS A 98 2.38 -10.35 12.00
CA LYS A 98 2.61 -11.63 11.28
C LYS A 98 3.98 -12.25 11.56
N ASN A 99 4.96 -11.48 12.06
CA ASN A 99 6.29 -12.01 12.40
C ASN A 99 6.31 -12.87 13.68
N SER A 100 5.27 -12.83 14.51
CA SER A 100 5.17 -13.61 15.75
C SER A 100 4.57 -15.01 15.60
N GLU A 101 4.00 -15.37 14.44
CA GLU A 101 3.34 -16.68 14.23
C GLU A 101 3.93 -17.52 13.07
N ILE A 102 5.07 -17.10 12.49
CA ILE A 102 5.79 -17.88 11.47
C ILE A 102 7.00 -18.56 12.11
N ASP A 103 6.79 -19.48 13.05
CA ASP A 103 7.81 -20.45 13.46
C ASP A 103 7.27 -21.89 13.57
N ASP A 104 6.34 -22.26 12.68
CA ASP A 104 5.94 -23.66 12.50
C ASP A 104 6.20 -24.11 11.05
N ILE A 105 7.48 -24.17 10.70
CA ILE A 105 7.95 -25.02 9.61
C ILE A 105 8.02 -26.46 10.15
N SER A 106 7.21 -27.36 9.61
CA SER A 106 7.19 -28.78 10.01
C SER A 106 8.56 -29.43 9.83
N ASP A 107 8.94 -30.31 10.75
CA ASP A 107 10.25 -30.99 10.78
C ASP A 107 10.56 -31.79 9.51
N GLU A 108 9.52 -32.15 8.75
CA GLU A 108 9.61 -32.80 7.44
C GLU A 108 10.34 -31.94 6.40
N ARG A 109 10.09 -30.62 6.34
CA ARG A 109 10.80 -29.70 5.43
C ARG A 109 12.23 -29.44 5.89
N ARG A 110 12.50 -29.51 7.20
CA ARG A 110 13.86 -29.39 7.74
C ARG A 110 14.71 -30.62 7.38
N THR A 111 14.11 -31.80 7.25
CA THR A 111 14.83 -33.01 6.79
C THR A 111 15.16 -33.00 5.31
N GLU A 112 14.28 -32.46 4.45
CA GLU A 112 14.53 -32.35 3.01
C GLU A 112 15.69 -31.39 2.69
N LEU A 113 15.82 -30.30 3.45
CA LEU A 113 16.90 -29.33 3.28
C LEU A 113 18.27 -29.79 3.81
N ARG A 114 18.32 -30.88 4.58
CA ARG A 114 19.58 -31.45 5.13
C ARG A 114 20.20 -32.54 4.25
N GLN A 115 19.52 -32.95 3.18
CA GLN A 115 19.99 -34.03 2.29
C GLN A 115 20.60 -33.52 0.97
N SER A 116 20.78 -32.21 0.80
CA SER A 116 21.30 -31.62 -0.44
C SER A 116 22.66 -30.96 -0.22
N ASP A 117 23.66 -31.74 0.16
CA ASP A 117 25.07 -31.31 0.18
C ASP A 117 25.96 -32.22 -0.68
N ASP A 118 25.40 -32.76 -1.78
CA ASP A 118 26.20 -33.24 -2.91
C ASP A 118 25.94 -32.34 -4.12
N GLY A 119 27.02 -31.80 -4.68
CA GLY A 119 27.00 -30.78 -5.72
C GLY A 119 26.62 -31.33 -7.09
N SER A 120 25.38 -31.78 -7.28
CA SER A 120 24.84 -32.09 -8.60
C SER A 120 23.49 -31.41 -8.86
N VAL A 121 23.53 -30.34 -9.65
CA VAL A 121 22.33 -29.65 -10.15
C VAL A 121 21.75 -30.45 -11.31
N ASN A 122 20.61 -31.09 -11.10
CA ASN A 122 19.69 -31.47 -12.18
C ASN A 122 18.29 -30.98 -11.80
N HIS A 123 17.86 -29.84 -12.35
CA HIS A 123 16.48 -29.38 -12.22
C HIS A 123 15.81 -29.28 -13.58
N THR A 124 15.14 -30.37 -13.95
CA THR A 124 14.09 -30.39 -14.96
C THR A 124 12.76 -30.51 -14.21
N VAL A 125 12.20 -29.39 -13.75
CA VAL A 125 10.78 -29.34 -13.33
C VAL A 125 10.17 -28.00 -13.74
N ASN A 126 9.13 -28.08 -14.56
CA ASN A 126 8.36 -26.95 -15.06
C ASN A 126 7.76 -26.13 -13.90
N PRO A 127 7.85 -24.79 -13.90
CA PRO A 127 7.07 -23.98 -12.98
C PRO A 127 5.58 -24.03 -13.39
N PRO A 128 4.63 -24.12 -12.43
CA PRO A 128 3.22 -23.98 -12.73
C PRO A 128 2.95 -22.57 -13.24
N LYS A 129 2.30 -22.47 -14.41
CA LYS A 129 1.81 -21.23 -14.98
C LYS A 129 0.79 -20.61 -14.01
N SER A 130 1.21 -19.65 -13.21
CA SER A 130 0.30 -18.73 -12.53
C SER A 130 -0.48 -17.97 -13.59
N ARG A 131 -1.79 -18.17 -13.61
CA ARG A 131 -2.74 -17.45 -14.46
C ARG A 131 -2.67 -15.99 -14.07
N LEU A 132 -2.08 -15.17 -14.93
CA LEU A 132 -2.16 -13.71 -14.87
C LEU A 132 -3.63 -13.31 -14.96
N VAL A 133 -4.24 -12.97 -13.83
CA VAL A 133 -5.43 -12.14 -13.81
C VAL A 133 -4.94 -10.73 -14.15
N LYS A 134 -5.10 -10.36 -15.42
CA LYS A 134 -5.03 -8.97 -15.85
C LYS A 134 -6.21 -8.26 -15.19
N GLN A 135 -5.96 -7.62 -14.06
CA GLN A 135 -6.89 -6.64 -13.50
C GLN A 135 -6.54 -5.32 -14.16
N ASP A 136 -7.39 -4.90 -15.10
CA ASP A 136 -7.44 -3.55 -15.66
C ASP A 136 -7.65 -2.57 -14.50
N SER A 137 -6.54 -2.09 -13.94
CA SER A 137 -6.54 -0.95 -13.03
C SER A 137 -6.35 0.29 -13.88
N SER A 138 -7.40 1.09 -13.97
CA SER A 138 -7.29 2.52 -14.26
C SER A 138 -6.14 3.09 -13.41
N SER A 139 -5.03 3.39 -14.06
CA SER A 139 -3.73 3.66 -13.46
C SER A 139 -3.72 5.05 -12.81
N ILE A 140 -4.14 5.13 -11.55
CA ILE A 140 -3.81 6.26 -10.70
C ILE A 140 -2.29 6.21 -10.54
N ALA A 141 -1.57 7.12 -11.20
CA ALA A 141 -0.12 7.17 -11.15
C ALA A 141 0.33 7.25 -9.68
N LYS A 142 0.98 6.18 -9.19
CA LYS A 142 1.43 6.10 -7.80
C LYS A 142 2.49 7.16 -7.59
N THR A 143 2.13 8.21 -6.86
CA THR A 143 3.02 9.31 -6.52
C THR A 143 3.43 9.16 -5.06
N ILE A 144 4.73 9.24 -4.80
CA ILE A 144 5.28 9.23 -3.45
C ILE A 144 5.99 10.55 -3.18
N THR A 145 5.88 11.04 -1.95
CA THR A 145 6.58 12.25 -1.50
C THR A 145 7.64 11.84 -0.49
N ILE A 146 8.90 12.18 -0.77
CA ILE A 146 10.04 11.94 0.11
C ILE A 146 10.50 13.27 0.69
N LYS A 147 10.56 13.35 2.01
CA LYS A 147 11.26 14.42 2.74
C LYS A 147 12.75 14.11 2.76
N LEU A 148 13.54 14.92 2.08
CA LEU A 148 14.99 14.77 2.06
C LEU A 148 15.60 15.27 3.36
N PHE A 149 16.75 14.71 3.76
CA PHE A 149 17.49 15.22 4.93
C PHE A 149 18.06 16.62 4.66
N ASP A 150 18.57 16.84 3.45
CA ASP A 150 19.08 18.11 2.95
C ASP A 150 18.99 18.18 1.42
N PHE A 151 19.53 19.25 0.82
CA PHE A 151 19.58 19.37 -0.65
C PHE A 151 20.54 18.37 -1.30
N GLU A 152 21.67 18.09 -0.65
CA GLU A 152 22.71 17.16 -1.15
C GLU A 152 22.17 15.73 -1.29
N SER A 153 21.24 15.34 -0.43
CA SER A 153 20.47 14.10 -0.51
C SER A 153 19.78 13.95 -1.87
N GLY A 154 19.21 15.04 -2.42
CA GLY A 154 18.61 15.03 -3.76
C GLY A 154 19.63 14.78 -4.87
N ILE A 155 20.85 15.34 -4.73
CA ILE A 155 21.96 15.11 -5.68
C ILE A 155 22.45 13.67 -5.59
N ALA A 156 22.59 13.13 -4.38
CA ALA A 156 22.99 11.75 -4.16
C ALA A 156 21.98 10.75 -4.76
N ILE A 157 20.68 11.01 -4.59
CA ILE A 157 19.62 10.22 -5.26
C ILE A 157 19.80 10.33 -6.77
N ALA A 158 19.94 11.53 -7.33
CA ALA A 158 20.07 11.74 -8.77
C ALA A 158 21.24 10.97 -9.43
N LYS A 159 22.31 10.69 -8.67
CA LYS A 159 23.49 9.95 -9.14
C LYS A 159 23.35 8.43 -9.01
N ASN A 160 22.63 7.95 -7.99
CA ASN A 160 22.57 6.53 -7.64
C ASN A 160 21.23 5.87 -7.99
N PHE A 161 20.18 6.65 -8.26
CA PHE A 161 18.84 6.17 -8.56
C PHE A 161 18.54 6.22 -10.07
N ASP A 162 18.09 5.10 -10.62
CA ASP A 162 17.63 5.02 -12.00
C ASP A 162 16.19 5.57 -12.14
N ALA A 163 16.10 6.82 -12.60
CA ALA A 163 14.85 7.56 -12.76
C ALA A 163 14.05 7.24 -14.05
N ASN A 164 14.49 6.29 -14.89
CA ASN A 164 13.89 6.04 -16.22
C ASN A 164 12.38 5.74 -16.21
N ASN A 165 11.81 5.32 -15.08
CA ASN A 165 10.37 5.02 -14.93
C ASN A 165 9.64 5.99 -13.98
N PHE A 166 10.28 7.06 -13.54
CA PHE A 166 9.75 8.01 -12.57
C PHE A 166 9.85 9.44 -13.08
N LEU A 167 8.73 10.16 -13.08
CA LEU A 167 8.77 11.62 -13.12
C LEU A 167 9.16 12.11 -11.73
N SER A 168 10.11 13.06 -11.71
CA SER A 168 10.59 13.66 -10.47
C SER A 168 10.35 15.16 -10.44
N ASP A 169 9.82 15.64 -9.31
CA ASP A 169 9.67 17.06 -9.00
C ASP A 169 10.30 17.36 -7.63
N LEU A 170 10.99 18.49 -7.50
CA LEU A 170 11.64 18.93 -6.27
C LEU A 170 11.05 20.25 -5.79
N TYR A 171 10.57 20.25 -4.56
CA TYR A 171 9.97 21.39 -3.88
C TYR A 171 10.74 21.76 -2.62
N ARG A 172 10.61 23.02 -2.19
CA ARG A 172 10.98 23.47 -0.85
C ARG A 172 9.75 23.96 -0.13
N TYR A 173 9.53 23.46 1.08
CA TYR A 173 8.42 23.88 1.93
C TYR A 173 8.92 23.95 3.37
N ASN A 174 8.68 25.07 4.06
CA ASN A 174 9.16 25.32 5.42
C ASN A 174 10.67 25.03 5.62
N SER A 175 11.50 25.48 4.66
CA SER A 175 12.97 25.27 4.65
C SER A 175 13.41 23.80 4.54
N ILE A 176 12.49 22.89 4.23
CA ILE A 176 12.75 21.46 4.02
C ILE A 176 12.56 21.14 2.53
N PHE A 177 13.37 20.22 2.00
CA PHE A 177 13.29 19.78 0.61
C PHE A 177 12.44 18.52 0.49
N PHE A 178 11.55 18.51 -0.51
CA PHE A 178 10.65 17.41 -0.81
C PHE A 178 10.82 16.96 -2.25
N LEU A 179 11.10 15.68 -2.44
CA LEU A 179 11.18 15.03 -3.75
C LEU A 179 9.90 14.23 -3.98
N GLN A 180 9.17 14.56 -5.04
CA GLN A 180 8.03 13.77 -5.50
C GLN A 180 8.48 12.84 -6.62
N LEU A 181 8.16 11.55 -6.50
CA LEU A 181 8.37 10.56 -7.55
C LEU A 181 7.02 10.01 -7.99
N THR A 182 6.67 10.24 -9.25
CA THR A 182 5.46 9.73 -9.88
C THR A 182 5.84 8.63 -10.86
N GLN A 183 5.33 7.42 -10.66
CA GLN A 183 5.59 6.31 -11.58
C GLN A 183 4.91 6.59 -12.93
N SER A 184 5.69 6.59 -14.02
CA SER A 184 5.19 6.86 -15.37
C SER A 184 4.55 5.63 -16.02
N ASN A 185 5.15 4.44 -15.80
CA ASN A 185 4.75 3.18 -16.43
C ASN A 185 4.57 2.07 -15.39
N SER A 186 3.48 1.33 -15.49
CA SER A 186 3.05 0.29 -14.54
C SER A 186 3.71 -1.07 -14.71
N ASP A 187 4.80 -1.17 -15.49
CA ASP A 187 5.41 -2.46 -15.83
C ASP A 187 6.39 -2.98 -14.76
N LEU A 188 6.67 -2.17 -13.72
CA LEU A 188 7.52 -2.60 -12.59
C LEU A 188 6.73 -3.49 -11.64
N SER A 189 7.29 -4.64 -11.29
CA SER A 189 6.77 -5.46 -10.19
C SER A 189 6.91 -4.73 -8.84
N TRP A 190 6.14 -5.17 -7.85
CA TRP A 190 6.20 -4.61 -6.49
C TRP A 190 7.58 -4.77 -5.87
N GLU A 191 8.22 -5.93 -6.07
CA GLU A 191 9.57 -6.23 -5.59
C GLU A 191 10.60 -5.27 -6.21
N GLU A 192 10.57 -5.08 -7.54
CA GLU A 192 11.49 -4.16 -8.22
C GLU A 192 11.27 -2.70 -7.81
N LEU A 193 10.02 -2.29 -7.56
CA LEU A 193 9.71 -0.96 -7.06
C LEU A 193 10.26 -0.75 -5.65
N LYS A 194 10.13 -1.74 -4.76
CA LYS A 194 10.68 -1.66 -3.40
C LYS A 194 12.20 -1.58 -3.42
N ASP A 195 12.86 -2.40 -4.24
CA ASP A 195 14.32 -2.38 -4.38
C ASP A 195 14.82 -1.03 -4.90
N ARG A 196 14.14 -0.45 -5.90
CA ARG A 196 14.49 0.88 -6.43
C ARG A 196 14.29 1.98 -5.38
N LEU A 197 13.18 1.95 -4.65
CA LEU A 197 12.89 2.95 -3.62
C LEU A 197 13.78 2.83 -2.38
N ALA A 198 14.36 1.66 -2.12
CA ALA A 198 15.29 1.46 -1.01
C ALA A 198 16.46 2.46 -1.08
N ILE A 199 17.02 2.70 -2.27
CA ILE A 199 18.08 3.69 -2.48
C ILE A 199 17.59 5.09 -2.11
N VAL A 200 16.38 5.45 -2.49
CA VAL A 200 15.81 6.78 -2.20
C VAL A 200 15.65 6.98 -0.69
N PHE A 201 15.24 5.94 0.04
CA PHE A 201 15.06 5.97 1.48
C PHE A 201 16.37 6.02 2.29
N GLU A 202 17.54 5.83 1.67
CA GLU A 202 18.83 6.09 2.32
C GLU A 202 19.07 7.59 2.52
N TYR A 203 18.44 8.45 1.71
CA TYR A 203 18.68 9.90 1.66
C TYR A 203 17.46 10.73 2.10
N GLY A 204 16.40 10.06 2.57
CA GLY A 204 15.20 10.73 3.03
C GLY A 204 14.16 9.79 3.58
N ASN A 205 13.13 10.37 4.18
CA ASN A 205 12.02 9.64 4.77
C ASN A 205 10.76 9.87 3.96
N LEU A 206 9.83 8.92 4.01
CA LEU A 206 8.49 9.14 3.51
C LEU A 206 7.87 10.34 4.24
N SER A 207 7.12 11.15 3.49
CA SER A 207 6.46 12.35 3.98
C SER A 207 4.95 12.21 3.86
N ASP A 208 4.23 12.56 4.91
CA ASP A 208 2.75 12.64 4.92
C ASP A 208 2.22 13.90 4.22
N VAL A 209 3.09 14.84 3.86
CA VAL A 209 2.71 16.05 3.11
C VAL A 209 2.10 15.66 1.76
N ASN A 210 0.83 16.02 1.58
CA ASN A 210 0.08 15.75 0.36
C ASN A 210 0.73 16.43 -0.86
N ASN A 211 0.60 15.79 -2.02
CA ASN A 211 1.04 16.29 -3.30
C ASN A 211 0.49 17.69 -3.61
N ASP A 212 -0.79 17.92 -3.32
CA ASP A 212 -1.48 19.18 -3.62
C ASP A 212 -0.95 20.33 -2.74
N VAL A 213 -0.63 20.05 -1.47
CA VAL A 213 -0.03 21.04 -0.57
C VAL A 213 1.31 21.54 -1.11
N LEU A 214 2.14 20.64 -1.64
CA LEU A 214 3.43 21.03 -2.23
C LEU A 214 3.26 21.79 -3.55
N LYS A 215 2.23 21.47 -4.34
CA LYS A 215 1.93 22.20 -5.59
C LYS A 215 1.39 23.60 -5.32
N GLU A 216 0.57 23.78 -4.29
CA GLU A 216 -0.07 25.05 -3.97
C GLU A 216 0.77 25.95 -3.08
N HIS A 217 1.44 25.38 -2.07
CA HIS A 217 2.17 26.12 -1.04
C HIS A 217 3.67 25.87 -1.03
N GLY A 218 4.14 24.84 -1.73
CA GLY A 218 5.57 24.58 -1.90
C GLY A 218 6.20 25.52 -2.93
N GLU A 219 7.46 25.87 -2.70
CA GLU A 219 8.27 26.56 -3.69
C GLU A 219 8.86 25.53 -4.67
N PRO A 220 8.51 25.58 -5.97
CA PRO A 220 9.03 24.65 -6.95
C PRO A 220 10.50 24.99 -7.26
N ILE A 221 11.43 24.08 -6.94
CA ILE A 221 12.85 24.27 -7.24
C ILE A 221 13.16 23.70 -8.63
N MET A 222 12.73 22.47 -8.89
CA MET A 222 12.85 21.83 -10.21
C MET A 222 11.60 21.03 -10.50
N LEU A 223 10.91 21.39 -11.57
CA LEU A 223 9.75 20.66 -12.08
C LEU A 223 10.15 19.88 -13.32
N LYS A 224 9.56 18.70 -13.46
CA LYS A 224 9.71 17.75 -14.57
C LYS A 224 11.17 17.32 -14.73
N ASN A 225 11.43 16.09 -14.29
CA ASN A 225 12.73 15.42 -14.32
C ASN A 225 13.75 16.13 -13.44
N ALA A 226 13.37 16.45 -12.20
CA ALA A 226 14.22 17.05 -11.20
C ALA A 226 15.52 16.25 -11.00
N LEU A 227 15.44 14.92 -10.92
CA LEU A 227 16.61 14.05 -10.74
C LEU A 227 17.56 14.12 -11.94
N ASP A 228 17.05 14.05 -13.18
CA ASP A 228 17.90 14.18 -14.37
C ASP A 228 18.60 15.54 -14.44
N ARG A 229 17.89 16.60 -14.05
CA ARG A 229 18.44 17.95 -14.00
C ARG A 229 19.52 18.08 -12.93
N LEU A 230 19.29 17.52 -11.73
CA LEU A 230 20.28 17.50 -10.66
C LEU A 230 21.54 16.75 -11.10
N ASN A 231 21.39 15.57 -11.71
CA ASN A 231 22.52 14.77 -12.22
C ASN A 231 23.31 15.48 -13.33
N ARG A 232 22.63 16.31 -14.14
CA ARG A 232 23.31 17.10 -15.18
C ARG A 232 24.06 18.31 -14.63
N LEU A 233 23.57 18.90 -13.54
CA LEU A 233 24.13 20.13 -12.97
C LEU A 233 25.26 19.89 -11.96
N PHE A 234 25.28 18.73 -11.30
CA PHE A 234 26.20 18.40 -10.19
C PHE A 234 26.84 17.03 -10.36
#